data_AF-A0A2T2YCX1-F1
#
_entry.id   AF-A0A2T2YCX1-F1
#
_cell.length_a   1.000
_cell.length_b   1.000
_cell.length_c   1.000
_cell.angle_alpha   90.00
_cell.angle_beta   90.00
_cell.angle_gamma   90.00
#
_symmetry.space_group_name_H-M   'P 1'
#
loop_
_entity.id
_entity.type
_entity.pdbx_description
1 polymer ?
#
loop_
_entity_poly.entity_id
_entity_poly.type
_entity_poly.pdbx_seq_one_letter_code
_entity_poly.pdbx_strand_id
1 'polypeptide(L)'
;MNRKTFFLFCPLVLSLTYFVAPWISPVLQNENLIQTKKNVQQLVQSDTLVLPETAINFLDKDSLKVSVKPERKGDSLKTAQLAVKEKLKSEVTPSSSPVIGPDTLAGSILPRKRIIAFYGNPLSKRMGILGELPPDEMLAKLDQEVARWEKADPRTPVQPALHVIAVTALDEPGNSGKYRLRMANSVIDSVLALAQQRNALVFLDIQAGHSTLEEELPPLEAYLKLPNVHLGIDPEFALKPNRIPGRYVGSYDAADINFASQYLADLAQQNQLPPKLLIVHRFTQKMITNYKNIKLNPNCQIVMHMDGWGSPSIKRWSYQKYIKAEPVQYSGLKIFYKNDIKRKGWRLMKPKEILTLTPKPYYIQYQ
;
A
#
# COMPACT_ATOMS: atom_id res chain seq x y z
N MET A 1 51.00 -10.82 -51.49
CA MET A 1 52.14 -9.87 -51.51
C MET A 1 51.57 -8.46 -51.45
N ASN A 2 52.15 -7.54 -50.67
CA ASN A 2 51.58 -6.19 -50.45
C ASN A 2 51.74 -5.27 -51.67
N ARG A 3 50.74 -4.42 -51.95
CA ARG A 3 50.92 -2.95 -52.06
C ARG A 3 49.58 -2.19 -52.10
N LYS A 4 49.67 -0.87 -51.87
CA LYS A 4 48.56 0.10 -51.82
C LYS A 4 48.45 0.84 -53.17
N THR A 5 47.31 1.48 -53.43
CA THR A 5 47.14 2.49 -54.49
C THR A 5 46.40 3.72 -53.95
N PHE A 6 46.56 4.87 -54.60
CA PHE A 6 46.31 6.20 -54.01
C PHE A 6 46.06 7.22 -55.13
N PHE A 7 44.93 7.93 -55.14
CA PHE A 7 44.63 9.15 -55.94
C PHE A 7 43.35 9.81 -55.37
N LEU A 8 42.95 11.03 -55.75
CA LEU A 8 43.50 12.39 -55.64
C LEU A 8 42.44 13.33 -56.29
N PHE A 9 41.99 14.36 -55.56
CA PHE A 9 41.48 15.68 -56.01
C PHE A 9 40.66 15.90 -57.33
N CYS A 10 39.47 16.53 -57.20
CA CYS A 10 39.13 17.83 -57.85
C CYS A 10 37.84 18.50 -57.26
N PRO A 11 37.53 19.81 -57.46
CA PRO A 11 36.49 20.57 -56.71
C PRO A 11 35.42 21.35 -57.53
N LEU A 12 34.58 22.18 -56.85
CA LEU A 12 33.58 23.18 -57.37
C LEU A 12 32.24 22.60 -57.94
N VAL A 13 31.05 23.25 -58.07
CA VAL A 13 30.43 24.61 -57.95
C VAL A 13 28.96 24.42 -57.41
N LEU A 14 28.14 25.26 -56.70
CA LEU A 14 28.12 26.62 -56.09
C LEU A 14 27.04 27.61 -56.66
N SER A 15 25.81 27.62 -56.10
CA SER A 15 24.74 28.66 -56.23
C SER A 15 23.82 28.62 -54.97
N LEU A 16 23.50 29.70 -54.23
CA LEU A 16 22.62 30.88 -54.50
C LEU A 16 21.21 30.49 -55.01
N THR A 17 20.11 31.06 -54.49
CA THR A 17 19.87 32.48 -54.11
C THR A 17 19.20 32.73 -52.73
N TYR A 18 19.12 34.01 -52.34
CA TYR A 18 18.48 34.56 -51.12
C TYR A 18 17.81 35.90 -51.43
N PHE A 19 16.59 36.18 -50.93
CA PHE A 19 15.83 37.46 -50.95
C PHE A 19 14.40 37.19 -50.40
N VAL A 20 13.64 38.06 -49.70
CA VAL A 20 13.85 39.38 -49.04
C VAL A 20 13.07 39.38 -47.69
N ALA A 21 13.22 40.42 -46.86
CA ALA A 21 12.37 40.77 -45.71
C ALA A 21 11.22 41.75 -46.14
N PRO A 22 10.42 42.46 -45.29
CA PRO A 22 10.45 42.57 -43.81
C PRO A 22 9.10 42.66 -43.02
N TRP A 23 9.18 42.48 -41.68
CA TRP A 23 8.27 42.95 -40.59
C TRP A 23 6.80 42.44 -40.62
N ILE A 24 6.13 42.11 -39.50
CA ILE A 24 5.69 42.98 -38.37
C ILE A 24 5.64 42.18 -37.04
N SER A 25 5.63 42.90 -35.90
CA SER A 25 5.21 42.44 -34.56
C SER A 25 4.79 43.68 -33.72
N PRO A 26 4.09 43.56 -32.56
CA PRO A 26 3.49 42.39 -31.92
C PRO A 26 1.96 42.58 -31.68
N VAL A 27 1.45 42.24 -30.49
CA VAL A 27 0.06 42.40 -29.96
C VAL A 27 -0.95 41.32 -30.34
N LEU A 28 -1.45 40.61 -29.31
CA LEU A 28 -2.73 39.90 -29.13
C LEU A 28 -2.62 38.73 -28.12
N GLN A 29 -1.43 38.37 -27.67
CA GLN A 29 -1.22 37.49 -26.51
C GLN A 29 -1.25 38.29 -25.19
N ASN A 30 -2.45 38.62 -24.66
CA ASN A 30 -2.63 38.78 -23.20
C ASN A 30 -4.09 38.89 -22.70
N GLU A 31 -5.03 39.46 -23.46
CA GLU A 31 -6.35 39.85 -22.90
C GLU A 31 -7.16 38.66 -22.35
N ASN A 32 -7.15 37.52 -23.06
CA ASN A 32 -7.81 36.28 -22.64
C ASN A 32 -7.22 35.62 -21.36
N LEU A 33 -6.08 36.09 -20.85
CA LEU A 33 -5.48 35.63 -19.59
C LEU A 33 -5.70 36.60 -18.41
N ILE A 34 -6.09 37.85 -18.69
CA ILE A 34 -6.39 38.85 -17.67
C ILE A 34 -7.88 38.77 -17.27
N GLN A 35 -8.76 38.55 -18.24
CA GLN A 35 -10.21 38.46 -17.98
C GLN A 35 -10.59 37.24 -17.13
N THR A 36 -9.95 36.08 -17.35
CA THR A 36 -10.12 34.89 -16.50
C THR A 36 -9.66 35.12 -15.06
N LYS A 37 -8.59 35.89 -14.85
CA LYS A 37 -8.08 36.20 -13.50
C LYS A 37 -9.02 37.13 -12.72
N LYS A 38 -9.60 38.15 -13.37
CA LYS A 38 -10.59 39.03 -12.72
C LYS A 38 -11.83 38.26 -12.25
N ASN A 39 -12.39 37.37 -13.09
CA ASN A 39 -13.59 36.61 -12.73
C ASN A 39 -13.35 35.61 -11.57
N VAL A 40 -12.14 35.05 -11.45
CA VAL A 40 -11.79 34.18 -10.29
C VAL A 40 -11.66 35.00 -9.01
N GLN A 41 -11.17 36.24 -9.08
CA GLN A 41 -10.93 37.08 -7.91
C GLN A 41 -12.23 37.64 -7.28
N GLN A 42 -13.36 37.59 -8.00
CA GLN A 42 -14.68 38.04 -7.52
C GLN A 42 -15.54 36.90 -6.92
N LEU A 43 -15.07 35.64 -6.96
CA LEU A 43 -15.76 34.47 -6.39
C LEU A 43 -15.30 34.11 -4.96
N VAL A 44 -14.53 34.98 -4.30
CA VAL A 44 -14.01 34.77 -2.93
C VAL A 44 -14.85 35.53 -1.88
N GLN A 45 -16.18 35.57 -2.08
CA GLN A 45 -17.16 36.11 -1.11
C GLN A 45 -18.49 35.32 -1.14
N SER A 46 -18.46 34.03 -0.82
CA SER A 46 -19.66 33.31 -0.33
C SER A 46 -19.30 32.05 0.47
N ASP A 47 -19.91 31.87 1.63
CA ASP A 47 -19.73 30.69 2.48
C ASP A 47 -20.55 29.50 1.95
N THR A 48 -20.00 28.75 0.98
CA THR A 48 -20.52 27.41 0.67
C THR A 48 -19.42 26.43 0.31
N LEU A 49 -19.27 25.37 1.13
CA LEU A 49 -18.25 24.33 0.94
C LEU A 49 -18.67 23.30 -0.12
N VAL A 50 -18.54 23.67 -1.41
CA VAL A 50 -18.72 22.75 -2.54
C VAL A 50 -17.39 22.04 -2.84
N LEU A 51 -17.41 20.70 -2.89
CA LEU A 51 -16.25 19.90 -3.29
C LEU A 51 -16.12 19.89 -4.83
N PRO A 52 -14.90 20.05 -5.39
CA PRO A 52 -14.71 20.01 -6.85
C PRO A 52 -14.92 18.59 -7.42
N GLU A 53 -15.57 18.51 -8.58
CA GLU A 53 -16.03 17.25 -9.20
C GLU A 53 -14.93 16.29 -9.67
N THR A 54 -13.66 16.70 -9.64
CA THR A 54 -12.50 15.89 -10.08
C THR A 54 -12.24 14.65 -9.20
N ALA A 55 -13.05 14.42 -8.16
CA ALA A 55 -13.04 13.20 -7.34
C ALA A 55 -13.94 12.05 -7.85
N ILE A 56 -14.75 12.25 -8.91
CA ILE A 56 -15.83 11.32 -9.26
C ILE A 56 -15.39 10.14 -10.17
N ASN A 57 -14.27 10.26 -10.89
CA ASN A 57 -13.89 9.30 -11.97
C ASN A 57 -13.34 7.92 -11.52
N PHE A 58 -13.50 7.51 -10.27
CA PHE A 58 -13.17 6.15 -9.78
C PHE A 58 -14.28 5.53 -8.90
N LEU A 59 -15.55 5.83 -9.20
CA LEU A 59 -16.70 5.16 -8.60
C LEU A 59 -17.50 4.38 -9.65
N ASP A 60 -18.00 3.20 -9.26
CA ASP A 60 -18.77 2.27 -10.11
C ASP A 60 -20.05 2.94 -10.65
N LYS A 61 -20.07 3.29 -11.93
CA LYS A 61 -21.24 3.98 -12.54
C LYS A 61 -22.51 3.11 -12.59
N ASP A 62 -22.37 1.78 -12.53
CA ASP A 62 -23.51 0.87 -12.54
C ASP A 62 -24.21 0.72 -11.18
N SER A 63 -23.62 1.18 -10.07
CA SER A 63 -24.19 1.01 -8.73
C SER A 63 -25.31 2.01 -8.37
N LEU A 64 -25.70 2.91 -9.27
CA LEU A 64 -26.69 3.97 -9.01
C LEU A 64 -27.77 4.09 -10.11
N LYS A 65 -28.56 3.03 -10.28
CA LYS A 65 -29.87 3.08 -10.98
C LYS A 65 -31.03 3.03 -9.99
N VAL A 66 -31.27 4.14 -9.29
CA VAL A 66 -32.46 4.34 -8.46
C VAL A 66 -33.45 5.21 -9.25
N SER A 67 -34.51 4.59 -9.76
CA SER A 67 -35.58 5.30 -10.48
C SER A 67 -36.57 5.91 -9.48
N VAL A 68 -36.60 7.23 -9.40
CA VAL A 68 -37.56 7.99 -8.59
C VAL A 68 -38.19 9.08 -9.45
N LYS A 69 -39.53 9.07 -9.56
CA LYS A 69 -40.28 10.16 -10.21
C LYS A 69 -40.10 11.46 -9.41
N PRO A 70 -39.87 12.61 -10.07
CA PRO A 70 -39.61 13.86 -9.37
C PRO A 70 -40.91 14.57 -8.95
N GLU A 71 -41.22 14.55 -7.66
CA GLU A 71 -42.06 15.59 -7.04
C GLU A 71 -41.20 16.55 -6.21
N ARG A 72 -41.47 17.85 -6.38
CA ARG A 72 -40.99 19.01 -5.59
C ARG A 72 -39.48 19.01 -5.22
N LYS A 73 -38.70 19.82 -5.95
CA LYS A 73 -37.22 19.94 -5.87
C LYS A 73 -36.62 20.43 -4.53
N GLY A 74 -37.40 20.57 -3.46
CA GLY A 74 -36.93 21.07 -2.15
C GLY A 74 -36.46 19.94 -1.22
N ASP A 75 -37.40 19.16 -0.70
CA ASP A 75 -37.13 18.21 0.39
C ASP A 75 -36.48 16.90 -0.08
N SER A 76 -36.66 16.51 -1.35
CA SER A 76 -36.16 15.24 -1.90
C SER A 76 -34.66 15.03 -1.70
N LEU A 77 -33.83 16.09 -1.76
CA LEU A 77 -32.39 15.99 -1.48
C LEU A 77 -32.07 15.70 -0.01
N LYS A 78 -32.76 16.36 0.94
CA LYS A 78 -32.57 16.10 2.38
C LYS A 78 -33.09 14.71 2.75
N THR A 79 -34.26 14.33 2.25
CA THR A 79 -34.87 13.02 2.51
C THR A 79 -34.05 11.89 1.89
N ALA A 80 -33.50 12.06 0.67
CA ALA A 80 -32.57 11.09 0.08
C ALA A 80 -31.26 11.00 0.87
N GLN A 81 -30.68 12.12 1.32
CA GLN A 81 -29.49 12.10 2.19
C GLN A 81 -29.75 11.43 3.54
N LEU A 82 -30.93 11.64 4.14
CA LEU A 82 -31.35 10.95 5.37
C LEU A 82 -31.55 9.45 5.13
N ALA A 83 -32.29 9.05 4.11
CA ALA A 83 -32.51 7.65 3.76
C ALA A 83 -31.20 6.91 3.44
N VAL A 84 -30.27 7.54 2.72
CA VAL A 84 -28.92 7.00 2.49
C VAL A 84 -28.12 6.92 3.80
N LYS A 85 -28.21 7.92 4.67
CA LYS A 85 -27.54 7.95 5.98
C LYS A 85 -28.11 6.92 6.97
N GLU A 86 -29.38 6.55 6.84
CA GLU A 86 -30.00 5.48 7.62
C GLU A 86 -29.73 4.09 7.03
N LYS A 87 -29.73 3.95 5.70
CA LYS A 87 -29.31 2.70 5.03
C LYS A 87 -27.83 2.38 5.30
N LEU A 88 -26.97 3.40 5.33
CA LEU A 88 -25.56 3.28 5.77
C LEU A 88 -25.40 3.00 7.28
N LYS A 89 -26.42 3.24 8.10
CA LYS A 89 -26.45 2.80 9.52
C LYS A 89 -26.94 1.36 9.66
N SER A 90 -27.90 0.92 8.85
CA SER A 90 -28.48 -0.43 8.95
C SER A 90 -27.61 -1.50 8.27
N GLU A 91 -26.92 -1.17 7.18
CA GLU A 91 -25.99 -2.08 6.49
C GLU A 91 -24.65 -2.26 7.22
N VAL A 92 -24.37 -1.46 8.26
CA VAL A 92 -23.16 -1.57 9.09
C VAL A 92 -23.55 -1.72 10.56
N THR A 93 -23.89 -2.94 10.96
CA THR A 93 -23.77 -3.42 12.34
C THR A 93 -22.37 -4.00 12.56
N PRO A 94 -21.39 -3.22 13.07
CA PRO A 94 -20.04 -3.74 13.23
C PRO A 94 -19.99 -4.56 14.52
N SER A 95 -19.57 -5.83 14.44
CA SER A 95 -19.20 -6.57 15.65
C SER A 95 -18.09 -5.79 16.38
N SER A 96 -18.40 -5.32 17.59
CA SER A 96 -17.44 -4.68 18.48
C SER A 96 -16.63 -5.69 19.30
N SER A 97 -17.10 -6.95 19.35
CA SER A 97 -16.40 -8.06 19.99
C SER A 97 -15.11 -8.41 19.24
N PRO A 98 -14.05 -8.85 19.93
CA PRO A 98 -12.92 -9.52 19.27
C PRO A 98 -13.41 -10.72 18.47
N VAL A 99 -12.77 -11.02 17.33
CA VAL A 99 -12.99 -12.32 16.68
C VAL A 99 -12.38 -13.39 17.58
N ILE A 100 -13.18 -14.41 17.91
CA ILE A 100 -12.73 -15.54 18.71
C ILE A 100 -11.83 -16.40 17.81
N GLY A 101 -10.52 -16.27 18.00
CA GLY A 101 -9.52 -17.11 17.36
C GLY A 101 -9.21 -18.38 18.16
N PRO A 102 -8.35 -19.26 17.61
CA PRO A 102 -7.79 -20.39 18.35
C PRO A 102 -6.86 -19.92 19.48
N ASP A 103 -6.60 -20.80 20.43
CA ASP A 103 -5.75 -20.52 21.59
C ASP A 103 -4.35 -20.04 21.19
N THR A 104 -3.84 -19.03 21.90
CA THR A 104 -2.50 -18.48 21.64
C THR A 104 -1.42 -19.38 22.24
N LEU A 105 -0.75 -20.16 21.40
CA LEU A 105 0.31 -21.08 21.80
C LEU A 105 1.50 -20.36 22.47
N ALA A 106 2.44 -21.15 22.99
CA ALA A 106 3.76 -20.65 23.36
C ALA A 106 4.46 -20.00 22.14
N GLY A 107 5.28 -18.99 22.38
CA GLY A 107 6.02 -18.29 21.31
C GLY A 107 5.19 -17.31 20.45
N SER A 108 3.85 -17.38 20.42
CA SER A 108 3.03 -16.40 19.66
C SER A 108 3.35 -14.96 20.07
N ILE A 109 3.56 -14.08 19.09
CA ILE A 109 3.91 -12.67 19.31
C ILE A 109 2.66 -11.88 19.71
N LEU A 110 1.53 -12.10 19.04
CA LEU A 110 0.27 -11.38 19.27
C LEU A 110 -0.64 -12.15 20.24
N PRO A 111 -1.43 -11.48 21.09
CA PRO A 111 -1.48 -10.02 21.32
C PRO A 111 -0.43 -9.52 22.34
N ARG A 112 0.50 -10.38 22.78
CA ARG A 112 1.42 -10.12 23.91
C ARG A 112 2.43 -9.00 23.64
N LYS A 113 2.88 -8.84 22.39
CA LYS A 113 3.72 -7.73 21.92
C LYS A 113 3.03 -6.93 20.82
N ARG A 114 3.51 -5.70 20.57
CA ARG A 114 3.19 -4.89 19.39
C ARG A 114 4.37 -4.88 18.43
N ILE A 115 4.12 -5.20 17.17
CA ILE A 115 5.15 -5.23 16.14
C ILE A 115 5.26 -3.84 15.51
N ILE A 116 6.47 -3.27 15.50
CA ILE A 116 6.80 -2.01 14.83
C ILE A 116 7.76 -2.34 13.68
N ALA A 117 7.27 -2.22 12.44
CA ALA A 117 7.94 -2.70 11.24
C ALA A 117 8.37 -1.56 10.32
N PHE A 118 9.60 -1.60 9.82
CA PHE A 118 10.07 -0.73 8.73
C PHE A 118 9.98 -1.48 7.40
N TYR A 119 9.36 -0.86 6.40
CA TYR A 119 9.01 -1.52 5.14
C TYR A 119 9.82 -1.02 3.95
N GLY A 120 10.10 -1.91 3.00
CA GLY A 120 10.46 -1.52 1.65
C GLY A 120 11.38 -2.46 0.89
N ASN A 121 11.90 -1.94 -0.23
CA ASN A 121 12.94 -2.59 -1.02
C ASN A 121 14.29 -1.89 -0.73
N PRO A 122 15.26 -2.56 -0.06
CA PRO A 122 16.58 -1.98 0.26
C PRO A 122 17.36 -1.39 -0.92
N LEU A 123 17.07 -1.81 -2.16
CA LEU A 123 17.74 -1.33 -3.36
C LEU A 123 17.07 -0.05 -3.94
N SER A 124 16.02 0.49 -3.32
CA SER A 124 15.19 1.56 -3.89
C SER A 124 14.82 2.66 -2.89
N LYS A 125 15.44 3.84 -3.06
CA LYS A 125 15.14 5.10 -2.35
C LYS A 125 13.72 5.67 -2.58
N ARG A 126 12.83 4.91 -3.24
CA ARG A 126 11.44 5.30 -3.54
C ARG A 126 10.42 4.27 -3.05
N MET A 127 10.85 3.07 -2.65
CA MET A 127 9.97 1.96 -2.26
C MET A 127 10.10 1.67 -0.77
N GLY A 128 10.01 2.72 0.05
CA GLY A 128 9.95 2.63 1.51
C GLY A 128 11.28 2.79 2.24
N ILE A 129 11.17 3.05 3.53
CA ILE A 129 12.26 3.43 4.42
C ILE A 129 13.46 2.47 4.43
N LEU A 130 13.28 1.16 4.20
CA LEU A 130 14.40 0.20 4.15
C LEU A 130 15.43 0.51 3.04
N GLY A 131 15.01 1.17 1.95
CA GLY A 131 15.90 1.60 0.87
C GLY A 131 16.14 3.11 0.84
N GLU A 132 15.50 3.90 1.70
CA GLU A 132 15.60 5.36 1.70
C GLU A 132 16.85 5.88 2.43
N LEU A 133 17.19 5.26 3.55
CA LEU A 133 18.24 5.70 4.47
C LEU A 133 19.41 4.70 4.51
N PRO A 134 20.63 5.14 4.87
CA PRO A 134 21.72 4.23 5.23
C PRO A 134 21.30 3.26 6.36
N PRO A 135 21.82 2.01 6.40
CA PRO A 135 21.33 1.00 7.34
C PRO A 135 21.36 1.40 8.81
N ASP A 136 22.43 2.06 9.27
CA ASP A 136 22.56 2.48 10.66
C ASP A 136 21.59 3.63 11.02
N GLU A 137 21.36 4.58 10.10
CA GLU A 137 20.34 5.62 10.25
C GLU A 137 18.92 5.03 10.26
N MET A 138 18.68 4.02 9.42
CA MET A 138 17.43 3.27 9.34
C MET A 138 17.15 2.54 10.66
N LEU A 139 18.12 1.80 11.19
CA LEU A 139 17.99 1.10 12.49
C LEU A 139 17.85 2.08 13.66
N ALA A 140 18.65 3.15 13.73
CA ALA A 140 18.51 4.18 14.76
C ALA A 140 17.14 4.89 14.71
N LYS A 141 16.55 5.04 13.53
CA LYS A 141 15.20 5.59 13.34
C LYS A 141 14.10 4.58 13.69
N LEU A 142 14.34 3.27 13.53
CA LEU A 142 13.47 2.21 14.03
C LEU A 142 13.45 2.20 15.56
N ASP A 143 14.62 2.26 16.20
CA ASP A 143 14.78 2.37 17.66
C ASP A 143 13.98 3.57 18.22
N GLN A 144 13.97 4.70 17.49
CA GLN A 144 13.15 5.88 17.84
C GLN A 144 11.63 5.65 17.71
N GLU A 145 11.13 4.84 16.77
CA GLU A 145 9.70 4.49 16.73
C GLU A 145 9.34 3.49 17.84
N VAL A 146 10.21 2.51 18.11
CA VAL A 146 10.07 1.53 19.21
C VAL A 146 9.86 2.25 20.53
N ALA A 147 10.80 3.12 20.92
CA ALA A 147 10.71 3.88 22.18
C ALA A 147 9.48 4.81 22.23
N ARG A 148 9.02 5.34 21.08
CA ARG A 148 7.79 6.15 21.00
C ARG A 148 6.51 5.33 21.18
N TRP A 149 6.52 4.06 20.80
CA TRP A 149 5.40 3.14 21.00
C TRP A 149 5.34 2.55 22.41
N GLU A 150 6.49 2.20 22.99
CA GLU A 150 6.59 1.78 24.39
C GLU A 150 6.11 2.90 25.33
N LYS A 151 6.54 4.14 25.09
CA LYS A 151 6.06 5.33 25.82
C LYS A 151 4.56 5.64 25.59
N ALA A 152 3.95 5.10 24.54
CA ALA A 152 2.53 5.32 24.24
C ALA A 152 1.59 4.25 24.84
N ASP A 153 2.03 3.00 24.97
CA ASP A 153 1.29 1.90 25.59
C ASP A 153 2.24 0.96 26.38
N PRO A 154 2.74 1.39 27.57
CA PRO A 154 3.76 0.64 28.33
C PRO A 154 3.35 -0.77 28.80
N ARG A 155 2.07 -1.14 28.61
CA ARG A 155 1.52 -2.46 28.93
C ARG A 155 1.60 -3.46 27.78
N THR A 156 2.08 -3.05 26.60
CA THR A 156 2.26 -3.93 25.44
C THR A 156 3.68 -3.72 24.90
N PRO A 157 4.66 -4.55 25.33
CA PRO A 157 6.05 -4.47 24.88
C PRO A 157 6.18 -4.47 23.36
N VAL A 158 7.19 -3.79 22.85
CA VAL A 158 7.41 -3.68 21.40
C VAL A 158 8.31 -4.81 20.90
N GLN A 159 8.07 -5.23 19.67
CA GLN A 159 8.91 -6.12 18.87
C GLN A 159 9.32 -5.37 17.59
N PRO A 160 10.60 -5.00 17.40
CA PRO A 160 11.06 -4.43 16.15
C PRO A 160 10.95 -5.46 15.01
N ALA A 161 10.78 -4.96 13.79
CA ALA A 161 10.75 -5.77 12.57
C ALA A 161 11.26 -5.01 11.33
N LEU A 162 11.82 -5.74 10.37
CA LEU A 162 12.09 -5.28 9.01
C LEU A 162 11.20 -6.06 8.04
N HIS A 163 10.50 -5.38 7.14
CA HIS A 163 9.58 -5.99 6.18
C HIS A 163 10.08 -5.69 4.76
N VAL A 164 10.78 -6.66 4.16
CA VAL A 164 11.45 -6.54 2.87
C VAL A 164 10.57 -7.04 1.73
N ILE A 165 10.55 -6.29 0.62
CA ILE A 165 9.85 -6.70 -0.61
C ILE A 165 10.65 -7.78 -1.33
N ALA A 166 10.48 -9.03 -0.90
CA ALA A 166 11.19 -10.21 -1.41
C ALA A 166 10.76 -10.55 -2.85
N VAL A 167 9.49 -10.30 -3.20
CA VAL A 167 8.98 -10.35 -4.57
C VAL A 167 8.37 -8.99 -4.90
N THR A 168 8.93 -8.30 -5.89
CA THR A 168 8.49 -6.98 -6.37
C THR A 168 7.68 -7.12 -7.66
N ALA A 169 6.51 -6.48 -7.73
CA ALA A 169 5.72 -6.45 -8.97
C ALA A 169 6.28 -5.42 -9.97
N LEU A 170 6.13 -5.71 -11.26
CA LEU A 170 6.63 -4.92 -12.38
C LEU A 170 5.48 -4.48 -13.28
N ASP A 171 5.59 -3.33 -13.94
CA ASP A 171 4.68 -2.92 -15.02
C ASP A 171 5.01 -3.53 -16.39
N GLU A 172 6.10 -4.31 -16.47
CA GLU A 172 6.53 -5.10 -17.62
C GLU A 172 6.67 -6.60 -17.26
N PRO A 173 6.43 -7.54 -18.21
CA PRO A 173 6.30 -8.97 -17.93
C PRO A 173 7.56 -9.65 -17.35
N GLY A 174 8.75 -9.17 -17.69
CA GLY A 174 10.03 -9.83 -17.43
C GLY A 174 10.16 -11.20 -18.12
N ASN A 175 11.31 -11.87 -17.94
CA ASN A 175 11.68 -13.10 -18.66
C ASN A 175 10.73 -14.30 -18.45
N SER A 176 9.86 -14.25 -17.43
CA SER A 176 8.90 -15.32 -17.11
C SER A 176 7.45 -15.00 -17.50
N GLY A 177 7.18 -13.83 -18.07
CA GLY A 177 5.80 -13.38 -18.36
C GLY A 177 4.99 -12.98 -17.13
N LYS A 178 5.55 -13.11 -15.92
CA LYS A 178 4.85 -13.05 -14.62
C LYS A 178 4.70 -11.64 -14.03
N TYR A 179 5.21 -10.59 -14.68
CA TYR A 179 5.16 -9.21 -14.18
C TYR A 179 5.71 -9.05 -12.74
N ARG A 180 6.78 -9.80 -12.41
CA ARG A 180 7.39 -9.81 -11.08
C ARG A 180 8.88 -10.17 -11.09
N LEU A 181 9.64 -9.49 -10.24
CA LEU A 181 11.05 -9.75 -9.94
C LEU A 181 11.18 -10.35 -8.54
N ARG A 182 11.82 -11.50 -8.42
CA ARG A 182 12.27 -12.05 -7.13
C ARG A 182 13.60 -11.39 -6.75
N MET A 183 13.78 -11.01 -5.49
CA MET A 183 15.09 -10.59 -4.99
C MET A 183 16.10 -11.73 -5.05
N ALA A 184 17.37 -11.38 -5.20
CA ALA A 184 18.45 -12.32 -4.94
C ALA A 184 18.55 -12.62 -3.43
N ASN A 185 18.86 -13.87 -3.08
CA ASN A 185 19.03 -14.34 -1.70
C ASN A 185 19.89 -13.39 -0.86
N SER A 186 21.02 -12.91 -1.40
CA SER A 186 21.94 -11.98 -0.74
C SER A 186 21.29 -10.68 -0.25
N VAL A 187 20.19 -10.22 -0.85
CA VAL A 187 19.43 -9.06 -0.37
C VAL A 187 18.60 -9.44 0.86
N ILE A 188 17.96 -10.61 0.86
CA ILE A 188 17.23 -11.15 2.02
C ILE A 188 18.20 -11.44 3.17
N ASP A 189 19.35 -12.05 2.87
CA ASP A 189 20.45 -12.32 3.82
C ASP A 189 20.94 -11.02 4.48
N SER A 190 21.09 -9.93 3.70
CA SER A 190 21.49 -8.62 4.25
C SER A 190 20.44 -8.02 5.20
N VAL A 191 19.14 -8.21 4.92
CA VAL A 191 18.06 -7.77 5.82
C VAL A 191 18.01 -8.63 7.09
N LEU A 192 18.29 -9.93 6.99
CA LEU A 192 18.42 -10.82 8.16
C LEU A 192 19.58 -10.39 9.06
N ALA A 193 20.74 -10.06 8.48
CA ALA A 193 21.90 -9.54 9.22
C ALA A 193 21.60 -8.21 9.93
N LEU A 194 20.86 -7.29 9.29
CA LEU A 194 20.40 -6.05 9.93
C LEU A 194 19.38 -6.30 11.05
N ALA A 195 18.44 -7.22 10.83
CA ALA A 195 17.43 -7.57 11.83
C ALA A 195 18.05 -8.22 13.09
N GLN A 196 19.10 -9.03 12.92
CA GLN A 196 19.85 -9.65 14.02
C GLN A 196 20.41 -8.60 14.99
N GLN A 197 20.85 -7.44 14.52
CA GLN A 197 21.38 -6.34 15.36
C GLN A 197 20.36 -5.73 16.34
N ARG A 198 19.07 -6.06 16.22
CA ARG A 198 17.98 -5.59 17.10
C ARG A 198 17.07 -6.69 17.59
N ASN A 199 17.44 -7.97 17.41
CA ASN A 199 16.56 -9.12 17.64
C ASN A 199 15.17 -8.93 16.98
N ALA A 200 15.19 -8.41 15.75
CA ALA A 200 14.01 -8.03 15.01
C ALA A 200 13.43 -9.21 14.21
N LEU A 201 12.11 -9.16 13.97
CA LEU A 201 11.44 -10.07 13.04
C LEU A 201 11.77 -9.65 11.59
N VAL A 202 11.80 -10.60 10.67
CA VAL A 202 11.82 -10.30 9.23
C VAL A 202 10.53 -10.77 8.59
N PHE A 203 9.90 -9.90 7.80
CA PHE A 203 8.78 -10.24 6.96
C PHE A 203 9.22 -10.21 5.50
N LEU A 204 8.91 -11.27 4.76
CA LEU A 204 9.13 -11.37 3.32
C LEU A 204 7.82 -11.00 2.63
N ASP A 205 7.77 -9.89 1.91
CA ASP A 205 6.57 -9.44 1.20
C ASP A 205 6.48 -10.05 -0.21
N ILE A 206 5.26 -10.34 -0.65
CA ILE A 206 4.99 -10.91 -1.98
C ILE A 206 4.02 -10.03 -2.78
N GLN A 207 4.59 -9.33 -3.76
CA GLN A 207 3.88 -8.61 -4.81
C GLN A 207 3.84 -9.49 -6.07
N ALA A 208 2.84 -10.36 -6.17
CA ALA A 208 2.90 -11.54 -7.04
C ALA A 208 2.87 -11.26 -8.56
N GLY A 209 2.33 -10.13 -9.01
CA GLY A 209 2.13 -9.84 -10.44
C GLY A 209 1.07 -10.77 -11.06
N HIS A 210 1.48 -11.63 -11.99
CA HIS A 210 0.68 -12.74 -12.56
C HIS A 210 1.14 -14.11 -12.02
N SER A 211 1.93 -14.12 -10.95
CA SER A 211 2.25 -15.33 -10.18
C SER A 211 1.18 -15.61 -9.13
N THR A 212 1.28 -16.77 -8.47
CA THR A 212 0.41 -17.16 -7.35
C THR A 212 1.22 -17.42 -6.10
N LEU A 213 0.56 -17.59 -4.94
CA LEU A 213 1.27 -17.87 -3.69
C LEU A 213 1.90 -19.27 -3.70
N GLU A 214 1.31 -20.22 -4.44
CA GLU A 214 1.87 -21.55 -4.72
C GLU A 214 3.20 -21.47 -5.50
N GLU A 215 3.34 -20.51 -6.42
CA GLU A 215 4.58 -20.30 -7.19
C GLU A 215 5.66 -19.52 -6.43
N GLU A 216 5.27 -18.63 -5.52
CA GLU A 216 6.19 -17.69 -4.83
C GLU A 216 6.61 -18.11 -3.41
N LEU A 217 5.86 -18.98 -2.72
CA LEU A 217 6.22 -19.43 -1.36
C LEU A 217 7.34 -20.49 -1.29
N PRO A 218 7.35 -21.57 -2.11
CA PRO A 218 8.42 -22.58 -2.05
C PRO A 218 9.85 -22.03 -2.25
N PRO A 219 10.11 -21.05 -3.15
CA PRO A 219 11.41 -20.38 -3.25
C PRO A 219 11.89 -19.68 -1.97
N LEU A 220 10.97 -19.33 -1.06
CA LEU A 220 11.26 -18.66 0.21
C LEU A 220 11.26 -19.61 1.42
N GLU A 221 11.02 -20.91 1.21
CA GLU A 221 10.83 -21.90 2.29
C GLU A 221 12.01 -21.96 3.27
N ALA A 222 13.24 -21.91 2.76
CA ALA A 222 14.46 -21.94 3.58
C ALA A 222 14.52 -20.77 4.58
N TYR A 223 14.04 -19.59 4.18
CA TYR A 223 13.91 -18.44 5.07
C TYR A 223 12.69 -18.55 5.99
N LEU A 224 11.54 -19.01 5.47
CA LEU A 224 10.33 -19.21 6.26
C LEU A 224 10.49 -20.29 7.35
N LYS A 225 11.49 -21.18 7.25
CA LYS A 225 11.89 -22.10 8.32
C LYS A 225 12.67 -21.45 9.49
N LEU A 226 13.14 -20.21 9.36
CA LEU A 226 13.78 -19.49 10.46
C LEU A 226 12.73 -18.96 11.47
N PRO A 227 12.96 -19.03 12.80
CA PRO A 227 11.93 -18.76 13.80
C PRO A 227 11.45 -17.30 13.82
N ASN A 228 12.31 -16.33 13.51
CA ASN A 228 11.99 -14.89 13.45
C ASN A 228 11.48 -14.41 12.08
N VAL A 229 11.28 -15.32 11.11
CA VAL A 229 10.88 -14.97 9.74
C VAL A 229 9.41 -15.31 9.48
N HIS A 230 8.73 -14.38 8.83
CA HIS A 230 7.28 -14.32 8.62
C HIS A 230 6.94 -13.80 7.21
N LEU A 231 5.65 -13.71 6.88
CA LEU A 231 5.17 -13.42 5.52
C LEU A 231 4.34 -12.14 5.46
N GLY A 232 4.55 -11.33 4.43
CA GLY A 232 3.63 -10.32 3.92
C GLY A 232 3.07 -10.74 2.57
N ILE A 233 1.81 -10.38 2.29
CA ILE A 233 1.22 -10.50 0.97
C ILE A 233 0.49 -9.20 0.59
N ASP A 234 0.76 -8.71 -0.63
CA ASP A 234 0.15 -7.52 -1.22
C ASP A 234 -0.89 -7.92 -2.29
N PRO A 235 -2.19 -8.07 -1.94
CA PRO A 235 -3.24 -8.35 -2.91
C PRO A 235 -3.41 -7.27 -3.98
N GLU A 236 -2.91 -6.03 -3.78
CA GLU A 236 -2.99 -5.01 -4.84
C GLU A 236 -2.20 -5.40 -6.10
N PHE A 237 -1.20 -6.28 -5.95
CA PHE A 237 -0.39 -6.81 -7.04
C PHE A 237 -0.77 -8.24 -7.44
N ALA A 238 -1.83 -8.82 -6.85
CA ALA A 238 -2.36 -10.14 -7.23
C ALA A 238 -3.32 -10.01 -8.42
N LEU A 239 -2.79 -10.10 -9.64
CA LEU A 239 -3.48 -9.69 -10.87
C LEU A 239 -3.67 -10.82 -11.87
N LYS A 240 -4.83 -10.82 -12.52
CA LYS A 240 -5.16 -11.76 -13.59
C LYS A 240 -4.37 -11.42 -14.86
N PRO A 241 -4.03 -12.39 -15.75
CA PRO A 241 -3.08 -12.20 -16.85
C PRO A 241 -3.35 -11.05 -17.85
N ASN A 242 -4.57 -10.48 -17.86
CA ASN A 242 -4.93 -9.33 -18.70
C ASN A 242 -4.91 -7.97 -17.97
N ARG A 243 -4.32 -7.87 -16.77
CA ARG A 243 -4.22 -6.63 -15.96
C ARG A 243 -2.77 -6.37 -15.52
N ILE A 244 -2.21 -5.24 -15.91
CA ILE A 244 -0.81 -4.87 -15.58
C ILE A 244 -0.73 -4.27 -14.16
N PRO A 245 0.25 -4.65 -13.33
CA PRO A 245 0.53 -4.01 -12.02
C PRO A 245 0.66 -2.49 -12.09
N GLY A 246 0.25 -1.81 -11.01
CA GLY A 246 0.23 -0.34 -10.92
C GLY A 246 -0.82 0.37 -11.80
N ARG A 247 -1.34 -0.29 -12.85
CA ARG A 247 -2.46 0.20 -13.67
C ARG A 247 -3.83 -0.29 -13.17
N TYR A 248 -3.84 -1.40 -12.44
CA TYR A 248 -5.01 -2.01 -11.82
C TYR A 248 -4.67 -2.46 -10.40
N VAL A 249 -5.69 -2.48 -9.53
CA VAL A 249 -5.60 -3.07 -8.18
C VAL A 249 -6.08 -4.52 -8.26
N GLY A 250 -5.26 -5.44 -7.78
CA GLY A 250 -5.53 -6.86 -7.69
C GLY A 250 -6.44 -7.27 -6.52
N SER A 251 -6.55 -8.57 -6.33
CA SER A 251 -7.32 -9.17 -5.24
C SER A 251 -6.85 -10.59 -4.92
N TYR A 252 -6.78 -10.94 -3.63
CA TYR A 252 -6.77 -12.33 -3.17
C TYR A 252 -8.15 -12.72 -2.65
N ASP A 253 -8.50 -13.99 -2.78
CA ASP A 253 -9.62 -14.61 -2.08
C ASP A 253 -9.19 -15.15 -0.71
N ALA A 254 -10.17 -15.46 0.14
CA ALA A 254 -9.96 -16.30 1.30
C ALA A 254 -9.28 -17.65 0.97
N ALA A 255 -9.48 -18.20 -0.23
CA ALA A 255 -8.75 -19.38 -0.71
C ALA A 255 -7.22 -19.18 -0.71
N ASP A 256 -6.73 -18.08 -1.30
CA ASP A 256 -5.29 -17.79 -1.41
C ASP A 256 -4.68 -17.50 -0.01
N ILE A 257 -5.43 -16.77 0.82
CA ILE A 257 -5.04 -16.48 2.22
C ILE A 257 -5.00 -17.76 3.06
N ASN A 258 -5.93 -18.69 2.83
CA ASN A 258 -5.94 -20.01 3.47
C ASN A 258 -4.77 -20.88 3.02
N PHE A 259 -4.39 -20.83 1.74
CA PHE A 259 -3.19 -21.53 1.27
C PHE A 259 -1.93 -21.01 1.99
N ALA A 260 -1.73 -19.69 2.00
CA ALA A 260 -0.56 -19.10 2.66
C ALA A 260 -0.56 -19.30 4.19
N SER A 261 -1.70 -19.16 4.86
CA SER A 261 -1.77 -19.37 6.32
C SER A 261 -1.56 -20.83 6.71
N GLN A 262 -2.04 -21.78 5.90
CA GLN A 262 -1.82 -23.22 6.11
C GLN A 262 -0.37 -23.61 5.82
N TYR A 263 0.23 -23.16 4.72
CA TYR A 263 1.64 -23.42 4.39
C TYR A 263 2.59 -22.93 5.51
N LEU A 264 2.33 -21.74 6.06
CA LEU A 264 3.07 -21.23 7.22
C LEU A 264 2.85 -22.03 8.50
N ALA A 265 1.63 -22.51 8.74
CA ALA A 265 1.30 -23.35 9.89
C ALA A 265 1.95 -24.75 9.81
N ASP A 266 1.97 -25.34 8.62
CA ASP A 266 2.62 -26.62 8.35
C ASP A 266 4.14 -26.50 8.52
N LEU A 267 4.76 -25.44 8.00
CA LEU A 267 6.18 -25.16 8.25
C LEU A 267 6.47 -24.99 9.74
N ALA A 268 5.62 -24.28 10.49
CA ALA A 268 5.80 -24.14 11.93
C ALA A 268 5.71 -25.48 12.67
N GLN A 269 4.71 -26.29 12.37
CA GLN A 269 4.50 -27.59 13.02
C GLN A 269 5.60 -28.60 12.67
N GLN A 270 5.97 -28.72 11.39
CA GLN A 270 6.99 -29.66 10.93
C GLN A 270 8.39 -29.34 11.46
N ASN A 271 8.71 -28.05 11.62
CA ASN A 271 10.04 -27.57 12.02
C ASN A 271 10.07 -27.09 13.50
N GLN A 272 9.01 -27.37 14.27
CA GLN A 272 8.88 -27.07 15.72
C GLN A 272 9.10 -25.58 16.07
N LEU A 273 8.64 -24.69 15.18
CA LEU A 273 8.82 -23.24 15.30
C LEU A 273 7.71 -22.57 16.12
N PRO A 274 7.96 -21.38 16.69
CA PRO A 274 6.88 -20.49 17.15
C PRO A 274 5.86 -20.21 16.03
N PRO A 275 4.58 -19.96 16.37
CA PRO A 275 3.56 -19.61 15.40
C PRO A 275 3.96 -18.44 14.49
N LYS A 276 3.74 -18.63 13.19
CA LYS A 276 4.07 -17.63 12.17
C LYS A 276 3.10 -16.45 12.19
N LEU A 277 3.49 -15.38 11.50
CA LEU A 277 2.63 -14.24 11.21
C LEU A 277 2.42 -14.11 9.70
N LEU A 278 1.18 -13.85 9.33
CA LEU A 278 0.76 -13.50 7.98
C LEU A 278 0.17 -12.08 7.99
N ILE A 279 0.87 -11.14 7.35
CA ILE A 279 0.38 -9.77 7.15
C ILE A 279 -0.34 -9.70 5.81
N VAL A 280 -1.65 -9.43 5.84
CA VAL A 280 -2.49 -9.30 4.64
C VAL A 280 -2.77 -7.82 4.41
N HIS A 281 -2.11 -7.24 3.41
CA HIS A 281 -2.14 -5.82 3.13
C HIS A 281 -3.44 -5.39 2.43
N ARG A 282 -4.01 -4.25 2.82
CA ARG A 282 -5.36 -3.86 2.38
C ARG A 282 -5.61 -2.35 2.49
N PHE A 283 -5.97 -1.70 1.38
CA PHE A 283 -6.47 -0.31 1.39
C PHE A 283 -7.83 -0.08 0.72
N THR A 284 -8.44 -1.11 0.14
CA THR A 284 -9.86 -1.10 -0.27
C THR A 284 -10.59 -2.34 0.23
N GLN A 285 -11.90 -2.44 -0.04
CA GLN A 285 -12.70 -3.63 0.28
C GLN A 285 -12.56 -4.72 -0.77
N LYS A 286 -12.49 -4.38 -2.06
CA LYS A 286 -12.44 -5.35 -3.18
C LYS A 286 -11.13 -6.15 -3.27
N MET A 287 -10.10 -5.79 -2.51
CA MET A 287 -8.81 -6.50 -2.48
C MET A 287 -8.87 -7.87 -1.81
N ILE A 288 -9.87 -8.12 -0.95
CA ILE A 288 -10.03 -9.40 -0.24
C ILE A 288 -11.44 -9.92 -0.50
N THR A 289 -11.59 -10.96 -1.30
CA THR A 289 -12.90 -11.61 -1.51
C THR A 289 -13.15 -12.70 -0.47
N ASN A 290 -14.44 -12.92 -0.16
CA ASN A 290 -14.92 -13.99 0.72
C ASN A 290 -14.27 -14.07 2.12
N TYR A 291 -13.83 -12.95 2.71
CA TYR A 291 -13.04 -12.92 3.96
C TYR A 291 -13.58 -13.78 5.13
N LYS A 292 -14.89 -14.01 5.22
CA LYS A 292 -15.54 -14.87 6.23
C LYS A 292 -15.13 -16.34 6.13
N ASN A 293 -14.56 -16.75 5.00
CA ASN A 293 -14.06 -18.10 4.74
C ASN A 293 -12.56 -18.24 5.08
N ILE A 294 -11.90 -17.17 5.59
CA ILE A 294 -10.52 -17.25 6.09
C ILE A 294 -10.52 -18.08 7.38
N LYS A 295 -9.73 -19.16 7.37
CA LYS A 295 -9.56 -20.09 8.48
C LYS A 295 -8.42 -19.61 9.36
N LEU A 296 -8.64 -19.68 10.67
CA LEU A 296 -7.62 -19.36 11.68
C LEU A 296 -6.94 -20.65 12.16
N ASN A 297 -5.62 -20.62 12.29
CA ASN A 297 -4.81 -21.75 12.69
C ASN A 297 -3.92 -21.34 13.89
N PRO A 298 -3.84 -22.11 15.00
CA PRO A 298 -3.02 -21.73 16.15
C PRO A 298 -1.52 -21.56 15.83
N ASN A 299 -1.03 -22.19 14.76
CA ASN A 299 0.34 -22.07 14.25
C ASN A 299 0.56 -20.89 13.28
N CYS A 300 -0.48 -20.13 12.91
CA CYS A 300 -0.34 -18.95 12.03
C CYS A 300 -1.31 -17.81 12.41
N GLN A 301 -0.74 -16.70 12.91
CA GLN A 301 -1.46 -15.49 13.33
C GLN A 301 -1.68 -14.55 12.13
N ILE A 302 -2.94 -14.25 11.80
CA ILE A 302 -3.31 -13.40 10.65
C ILE A 302 -3.56 -11.95 11.09
N VAL A 303 -2.94 -11.01 10.38
CA VAL A 303 -3.08 -9.57 10.58
C VAL A 303 -3.70 -8.93 9.34
N MET A 304 -4.91 -8.36 9.46
CA MET A 304 -5.47 -7.50 8.41
C MET A 304 -4.88 -6.09 8.53
N HIS A 305 -4.10 -5.69 7.54
CA HIS A 305 -3.23 -4.51 7.63
C HIS A 305 -3.72 -3.35 6.74
N MET A 306 -4.07 -2.22 7.37
CA MET A 306 -4.59 -1.03 6.69
C MET A 306 -3.47 -0.23 6.00
N ASP A 307 -3.28 -0.47 4.70
CA ASP A 307 -2.22 0.10 3.84
C ASP A 307 -2.58 1.49 3.25
N GLY A 308 -3.62 2.14 3.76
CA GLY A 308 -4.12 3.40 3.18
C GLY A 308 -3.31 4.62 3.63
N TRP A 309 -2.65 5.31 2.68
CA TRP A 309 -2.09 6.63 2.93
C TRP A 309 -3.18 7.70 3.03
N GLY A 310 -2.97 8.72 3.87
CA GLY A 310 -3.93 9.79 4.08
C GLY A 310 -3.78 10.54 5.39
N SER A 311 -4.60 11.59 5.55
CA SER A 311 -4.75 12.29 6.83
C SER A 311 -5.29 11.35 7.94
N PRO A 312 -5.19 11.74 9.22
CA PRO A 312 -5.74 10.95 10.34
C PRO A 312 -7.26 10.74 10.27
N SER A 313 -8.01 11.61 9.57
CA SER A 313 -9.44 11.39 9.30
C SER A 313 -9.66 10.33 8.21
N ILE A 314 -8.88 10.37 7.12
CA ILE A 314 -8.93 9.35 6.06
C ILE A 314 -8.55 7.99 6.62
N LYS A 315 -7.46 7.88 7.38
CA LYS A 315 -7.05 6.61 8.03
C LYS A 315 -8.09 6.08 9.01
N ARG A 316 -8.71 6.93 9.84
CA ARG A 316 -9.79 6.50 10.75
C ARG A 316 -10.98 5.95 9.96
N TRP A 317 -11.39 6.61 8.88
CA TRP A 317 -12.49 6.17 8.04
C TRP A 317 -12.19 4.87 7.28
N SER A 318 -11.02 4.76 6.65
CA SER A 318 -10.64 3.57 5.89
C SER A 318 -10.42 2.36 6.79
N TYR A 319 -9.80 2.56 7.97
CA TYR A 319 -9.68 1.51 8.98
C TYR A 319 -11.04 1.00 9.47
N GLN A 320 -12.00 1.90 9.71
CA GLN A 320 -13.38 1.52 10.05
C GLN A 320 -14.06 0.75 8.90
N LYS A 321 -13.97 1.25 7.66
CA LYS A 321 -14.64 0.66 6.50
C LYS A 321 -14.01 -0.67 6.04
N TYR A 322 -12.72 -0.86 6.24
CA TYR A 322 -11.99 -1.99 5.65
C TYR A 322 -11.43 -2.99 6.67
N ILE A 323 -11.06 -2.58 7.89
CA ILE A 323 -10.57 -3.50 8.93
C ILE A 323 -11.65 -3.83 9.96
N LYS A 324 -12.41 -2.82 10.43
CA LYS A 324 -13.47 -3.06 11.44
C LYS A 324 -14.71 -3.74 10.85
N ALA A 325 -15.09 -3.40 9.61
CA ALA A 325 -16.26 -4.00 8.95
C ALA A 325 -16.04 -5.45 8.49
N GLU A 326 -14.78 -5.86 8.31
CA GLU A 326 -14.40 -7.19 7.83
C GLU A 326 -13.23 -7.77 8.65
N PRO A 327 -13.46 -8.06 9.95
CA PRO A 327 -12.40 -8.50 10.86
C PRO A 327 -12.09 -9.99 10.67
N VAL A 328 -10.84 -10.38 10.94
CA VAL A 328 -10.35 -11.77 10.78
C VAL A 328 -9.73 -12.30 12.08
N GLN A 329 -8.62 -11.73 12.56
CA GLN A 329 -8.03 -12.10 13.86
C GLN A 329 -7.34 -10.90 14.51
N TYR A 330 -6.18 -10.52 14.00
CA TYR A 330 -5.47 -9.30 14.41
C TYR A 330 -5.57 -8.22 13.33
N SER A 331 -5.11 -7.02 13.69
CA SER A 331 -5.22 -5.82 12.86
C SER A 331 -3.95 -4.98 12.90
N GLY A 332 -3.71 -4.22 11.84
CA GLY A 332 -2.57 -3.32 11.73
C GLY A 332 -2.87 -2.05 10.94
N LEU A 333 -1.95 -1.08 11.02
CA LEU A 333 -2.05 0.20 10.33
C LEU A 333 -0.68 0.68 9.82
N LYS A 334 -0.65 1.12 8.55
CA LYS A 334 0.53 1.73 7.94
C LYS A 334 0.58 3.24 8.13
N ILE A 335 1.78 3.76 8.37
CA ILE A 335 2.12 5.17 8.43
C ILE A 335 3.16 5.47 7.35
N PHE A 336 2.83 6.37 6.44
CA PHE A 336 3.72 6.79 5.35
C PHE A 336 4.32 8.14 5.72
N TYR A 337 5.62 8.21 6.02
CA TYR A 337 6.29 9.44 6.48
C TYR A 337 6.08 10.61 5.52
N LYS A 338 6.00 10.34 4.22
CA LYS A 338 5.81 11.34 3.15
C LYS A 338 4.36 11.43 2.67
N ASN A 339 3.69 10.31 2.41
CA ASN A 339 2.36 10.33 1.78
C ASN A 339 1.26 10.84 2.72
N ASP A 340 1.36 10.56 4.02
CA ASP A 340 0.38 11.02 5.02
C ASP A 340 0.49 12.52 5.34
N ILE A 341 1.53 13.21 4.84
CA ILE A 341 1.73 14.67 4.96
C ILE A 341 1.68 15.40 3.60
N LYS A 342 1.37 14.68 2.50
CA LYS A 342 1.49 15.16 1.10
C LYS A 342 0.54 16.31 0.71
N ARG A 343 -0.44 16.66 1.55
CA ARG A 343 -1.37 17.78 1.32
C ARG A 343 -1.37 18.75 2.50
N LYS A 344 -1.58 20.04 2.23
CA LYS A 344 -1.63 21.11 3.24
C LYS A 344 -2.63 20.75 4.36
N GLY A 345 -2.19 20.87 5.62
CA GLY A 345 -2.99 20.53 6.80
C GLY A 345 -3.07 19.04 7.15
N TRP A 346 -2.46 18.16 6.37
CA TRP A 346 -2.29 16.75 6.75
C TRP A 346 -1.08 16.58 7.69
N ARG A 347 -1.08 15.50 8.45
CA ARG A 347 -0.05 15.14 9.44
C ARG A 347 -0.06 13.64 9.69
N LEU A 348 1.05 13.10 10.19
CA LEU A 348 1.09 11.72 10.69
C LEU A 348 0.08 11.54 11.84
N MET A 349 -0.47 10.33 11.94
CA MET A 349 -1.32 9.91 13.05
C MET A 349 -0.44 9.50 14.22
N LYS A 350 -0.68 10.02 15.43
CA LYS A 350 0.17 9.76 16.60
C LYS A 350 -0.15 8.39 17.22
N PRO A 351 0.80 7.66 17.83
CA PRO A 351 0.53 6.38 18.50
C PRO A 351 -0.71 6.40 19.43
N LYS A 352 -0.89 7.46 20.22
CA LYS A 352 -2.07 7.63 21.09
C LYS A 352 -3.41 7.74 20.32
N GLU A 353 -3.44 8.23 19.08
CA GLU A 353 -4.64 8.22 18.22
C GLU A 353 -4.88 6.87 17.56
N ILE A 354 -3.81 6.11 17.29
CA ILE A 354 -3.88 4.77 16.69
C ILE A 354 -4.38 3.77 17.75
N LEU A 355 -4.00 3.96 19.01
CA LEU A 355 -4.46 3.19 20.16
C LEU A 355 -5.96 3.36 20.49
N THR A 356 -6.64 4.38 19.96
CA THR A 356 -8.10 4.55 20.06
C THR A 356 -8.88 3.88 18.91
N LEU A 357 -8.21 3.18 17.99
CA LEU A 357 -8.90 2.41 16.94
C LEU A 357 -9.50 1.11 17.50
N THR A 358 -10.54 0.62 16.84
CA THR A 358 -11.22 -0.63 17.18
C THR A 358 -11.44 -1.44 15.90
N PRO A 359 -10.95 -2.69 15.78
CA PRO A 359 -10.04 -3.38 16.72
C PRO A 359 -8.73 -2.60 16.96
N LYS A 360 -8.02 -2.86 18.07
CA LYS A 360 -6.75 -2.18 18.38
C LYS A 360 -5.63 -2.73 17.46
N PRO A 361 -4.88 -1.89 16.73
CA PRO A 361 -3.72 -2.33 15.96
C PRO A 361 -2.60 -2.93 16.83
N TYR A 362 -2.10 -4.08 16.40
CA TYR A 362 -0.94 -4.77 16.98
C TYR A 362 0.27 -4.83 16.04
N TYR A 363 0.09 -4.53 14.76
CA TYR A 363 1.15 -4.40 13.76
C TYR A 363 1.12 -3.00 13.17
N ILE A 364 2.22 -2.25 13.32
CA ILE A 364 2.36 -0.89 12.80
C ILE A 364 3.51 -0.88 11.81
N GLN A 365 3.22 -0.56 10.55
CA GLN A 365 4.24 -0.48 9.51
C GLN A 365 4.55 0.98 9.18
N TYR A 366 5.83 1.28 8.97
CA TYR A 366 6.30 2.59 8.53
C TYR A 366 6.93 2.48 7.14
N GLN A 367 6.58 3.42 6.25
CA GLN A 367 7.09 3.54 4.88
C GLN A 367 7.55 4.97 4.57
#